data_AF-R5LYK4-F1
#
_entry.id   AF-R5LYK4-F1
#
_cell.length_a   1.000
_cell.length_b   1.000
_cell.length_c   1.000
_cell.angle_alpha   90.00
_cell.angle_beta   90.00
_cell.angle_gamma   90.00
#
_symmetry.space_group_name_H-M   'P 1'
#
loop_
_entity.id
_entity.type
_entity.pdbx_description
1 polymer ?
#
loop_
_entity_poly.entity_id
_entity_poly.type
_entity_poly.pdbx_seq_one_letter_code
_entity_poly.pdbx_strand_id
1 'polypeptide(L)'
;MEPCKDADEFIKTYGADAFQKRIDDAENSFLYEVRILERNYDLNDPAGKTSFFNEVSVKLASFEEEIERNNYIEAVASKYFISADSLRKLVAKYAAAVAGIKVNEIPKREKREKENGIDKSQRMLLTFIADDTGIYKKIADYISPEDFSEGIYRNVAEIMFENLSNGTFNPGAILNYFNGDDEHNEVARILNTNILEEDADNKDREKAVNDALLIIKRNSLEMKSRTTTDIMELQNIIKEQAKLKTLHISLS
;
A
#
# COMPACT_ATOMS: atom_id res chain seq x y z
N MET A 1 18.77 29.36 20.95
CA MET A 1 19.21 29.61 22.33
C MET A 1 17.99 30.00 23.14
N GLU A 2 17.30 29.02 23.69
CA GLU A 2 16.27 29.25 24.72
C GLU A 2 16.70 28.37 25.90
N PRO A 3 16.78 28.89 27.15
CA PRO A 3 16.22 30.15 27.66
C PRO A 3 17.19 31.36 27.80
N CYS A 4 18.43 31.31 27.30
CA CYS A 4 19.41 32.43 27.39
C CYS A 4 19.51 33.23 26.08
N LYS A 5 19.80 34.54 26.17
CA LYS A 5 19.85 35.46 25.02
C LYS A 5 21.11 35.31 24.15
N ASP A 6 22.25 34.97 24.75
CA ASP A 6 23.52 34.78 24.04
C ASP A 6 24.42 33.70 24.70
N ALA A 7 25.53 33.37 24.03
CA ALA A 7 26.46 32.32 24.46
C ALA A 7 27.20 32.69 25.76
N ASP A 8 27.51 33.98 25.96
CA ASP A 8 28.20 34.46 27.16
C ASP A 8 27.30 34.33 28.40
N GLU A 9 26.01 34.64 28.27
CA GLU A 9 25.01 34.44 29.32
C GLU A 9 24.82 32.95 29.64
N PHE A 10 24.83 32.08 28.62
CA PHE A 10 24.71 30.64 28.81
C PHE A 10 25.92 30.05 29.55
N ILE A 11 27.14 30.40 29.13
CA ILE A 11 28.38 29.91 29.75
C ILE A 11 28.48 30.40 31.21
N LYS A 12 28.06 31.64 31.49
CA LYS A 12 28.01 32.16 32.88
C LYS A 12 27.00 31.43 33.75
N THR A 13 25.86 31.00 33.18
CA THR A 13 24.76 30.39 33.93
C THR A 13 24.94 28.88 34.12
N TYR A 14 25.42 28.18 33.09
CA TYR A 14 25.46 26.71 33.05
C TYR A 14 26.88 26.12 32.97
N GLY A 15 27.91 26.95 32.79
CA GLY A 15 29.30 26.54 32.70
C GLY A 15 29.73 26.06 31.31
N ALA A 16 31.05 26.02 31.11
CA ALA A 16 31.66 25.65 29.82
C ALA A 16 31.35 24.19 29.42
N ASP A 17 31.31 23.26 30.39
CA ASP A 17 31.01 21.84 30.11
C ASP A 17 29.57 21.64 29.62
N ALA A 18 28.60 22.38 30.17
CA ALA A 18 27.21 22.33 29.70
C ALA A 18 27.04 23.00 28.33
N PHE A 19 27.85 24.03 28.03
CA PHE A 19 27.91 24.62 26.70
C PHE A 19 28.50 23.65 25.68
N GLN A 20 29.62 22.98 26.03
CA GLN A 20 30.23 21.97 25.18
C GLN A 20 29.29 20.80 24.92
N LYS A 21 28.63 20.27 25.96
CA LYS A 21 27.61 19.22 25.80
C LYS A 21 26.46 19.66 24.89
N ARG A 22 26.08 20.94 24.91
CA ARG A 22 25.04 21.49 24.05
C ARG A 22 25.48 21.68 22.60
N ILE A 23 26.78 21.89 22.37
CA ILE A 23 27.40 21.85 21.05
C ILE A 23 27.47 20.40 20.54
N ASP A 24 27.82 19.46 21.41
CA ASP A 24 27.92 18.03 21.07
C ASP A 24 26.53 17.42 20.80
N ASP A 25 25.51 17.83 21.56
CA ASP A 25 24.10 17.48 21.37
C ASP A 25 23.39 18.40 20.36
N ALA A 26 24.11 19.29 19.68
CA ALA A 26 23.51 20.22 18.74
C ALA A 26 22.86 19.45 17.59
N GLU A 27 21.54 19.64 17.44
CA GLU A 27 20.78 19.02 16.37
C GLU A 27 21.38 19.43 15.02
N ASN A 28 21.66 18.43 14.18
CA ASN A 28 22.15 18.65 12.83
C ASN A 28 21.27 19.68 12.10
N SER A 29 21.89 20.62 11.38
CA SER A 29 21.21 21.77 10.75
C SER A 29 20.00 21.35 9.92
N PHE A 30 20.05 20.20 9.26
CA PHE A 30 18.92 19.68 8.49
C PHE A 30 17.76 19.21 9.37
N LEU A 31 18.03 18.46 10.45
CA LEU A 31 16.99 17.98 11.37
C LEU A 31 16.34 19.13 12.14
N TYR A 32 17.10 20.19 12.43
CA TYR A 32 16.58 21.45 12.97
C TYR A 32 15.59 22.09 11.98
N GLU A 33 15.94 22.17 10.71
CA GLU A 33 15.07 22.72 9.66
C GLU A 33 13.78 21.91 9.52
N VAL A 34 13.86 20.58 9.50
CA VAL A 34 12.69 19.68 9.49
C VAL A 34 11.78 19.93 10.69
N ARG A 35 12.34 20.16 11.88
CA ARG A 35 11.57 20.47 13.09
C ARG A 35 10.92 21.85 13.06
N ILE A 36 11.55 22.84 12.43
CA ILE A 36 10.92 24.15 12.23
C ILE A 36 9.77 24.04 11.22
N LEU A 37 9.99 23.26 10.15
CA LEU A 37 8.98 22.99 9.13
C LEU A 37 7.73 22.32 9.71
N GLU A 38 7.91 21.37 10.63
CA GLU A 38 6.83 20.66 11.32
C GLU A 38 5.79 21.61 11.94
N ARG A 39 6.20 22.78 12.43
CA ARG A 39 5.31 23.76 13.09
C ARG A 39 4.20 24.30 12.18
N ASN A 40 4.34 24.14 10.87
CA ASN A 40 3.37 24.59 9.88
C ASN A 40 2.28 23.55 9.57
N TYR A 41 2.32 22.37 10.20
CA TYR A 41 1.43 21.25 9.91
C TYR A 41 0.81 20.66 11.17
N ASP A 42 -0.42 20.17 11.03
CA ASP A 42 -1.01 19.28 12.02
C ASP A 42 -0.65 17.83 11.69
N LEU A 43 0.22 17.22 12.50
CA LEU A 43 0.64 15.83 12.31
C LEU A 43 -0.40 14.80 12.80
N ASN A 44 -1.47 15.24 13.49
CA ASN A 44 -2.57 14.38 13.88
C ASN A 44 -3.61 14.23 12.76
N ASP A 45 -3.63 15.18 11.81
CA ASP A 45 -4.44 15.10 10.59
C ASP A 45 -3.68 14.35 9.47
N PRO A 46 -4.29 13.33 8.82
CA PRO A 46 -3.66 12.61 7.72
C PRO A 46 -3.19 13.50 6.55
N ALA A 47 -3.91 14.57 6.22
CA ALA A 47 -3.55 15.48 5.12
C ALA A 47 -2.40 16.41 5.51
N GLY A 48 -2.40 16.91 6.76
CA GLY A 48 -1.30 17.66 7.36
C GLY A 48 -0.01 16.84 7.42
N LYS A 49 -0.09 15.59 7.90
CA LYS A 49 1.05 14.65 7.93
C LYS A 49 1.60 14.34 6.54
N THR A 50 0.72 14.16 5.56
CA THR A 50 1.12 13.92 4.15
C THR A 50 1.85 15.15 3.57
N SER A 51 1.30 16.34 3.80
CA SER A 51 1.89 17.60 3.32
C SER A 51 3.26 17.86 3.93
N PHE A 52 3.42 17.59 5.23
CA PHE A 52 4.71 17.67 5.92
C PHE A 52 5.78 16.79 5.27
N PHE A 53 5.50 15.49 5.06
CA PHE A 53 6.48 14.57 4.46
C PHE A 53 6.78 14.85 2.98
N ASN A 54 5.84 15.44 2.23
CA ASN A 54 6.11 15.90 0.88
C ASN A 54 7.18 17.00 0.88
N GLU A 55 7.06 18.00 1.75
CA GLU A 55 8.02 19.09 1.81
C GLU A 55 9.38 18.65 2.36
N VAL A 56 9.40 17.77 3.37
CA VAL A 56 10.64 17.13 3.84
C VAL A 56 11.32 16.35 2.71
N SER A 57 10.56 15.67 1.86
CA SER A 57 11.10 14.90 0.73
C SER A 57 11.74 15.76 -0.35
N VAL A 58 11.21 16.97 -0.59
CA VAL A 58 11.82 17.94 -1.50
C VAL A 58 13.19 18.40 -0.97
N LYS A 59 13.30 18.66 0.34
CA LYS A 59 14.58 19.05 0.96
C LYS A 59 15.57 17.88 1.03
N LEU A 60 15.10 16.66 1.28
CA LEU A 60 15.95 15.46 1.18
C LEU A 60 16.46 15.21 -0.25
N ALA A 61 15.66 15.57 -1.25
CA ALA A 61 16.02 15.42 -2.65
C ALA A 61 17.12 16.40 -3.12
N SER A 62 17.37 17.50 -2.40
CA SER A 62 18.42 18.46 -2.75
C SER A 62 19.83 18.05 -2.30
N PHE A 63 19.97 16.97 -1.52
CA PHE A 63 21.29 16.42 -1.20
C PHE A 63 21.90 15.76 -2.43
N GLU A 64 23.08 16.22 -2.84
CA GLU A 64 23.83 15.68 -3.98
C GLU A 64 24.39 14.28 -3.67
N GLU A 65 24.93 14.11 -2.46
CA GLU A 65 25.56 12.86 -2.03
C GLU A 65 24.51 11.85 -1.54
N GLU A 66 24.54 10.64 -2.09
CA GLU A 66 23.51 9.63 -1.88
C GLU A 66 23.56 8.97 -0.49
N ILE A 67 24.76 8.76 0.05
CA ILE A 67 24.98 8.22 1.39
C ILE A 67 24.46 9.21 2.44
N GLU A 68 24.77 10.50 2.31
CA GLU A 68 24.30 11.60 3.15
C GLU A 68 22.78 11.69 3.13
N ARG A 69 22.19 11.69 1.92
CA ARG A 69 20.74 11.66 1.75
C ARG A 69 20.09 10.45 2.44
N ASN A 70 20.68 9.27 2.28
CA ASN A 70 20.18 8.04 2.93
C ASN A 70 20.29 8.11 4.46
N ASN A 71 21.38 8.65 5.00
CA ASN A 71 21.54 8.83 6.45
C ASN A 71 20.47 9.76 7.03
N TYR A 72 20.15 10.87 6.35
CA TYR A 72 19.06 11.76 6.78
C TYR A 72 17.67 11.17 6.59
N ILE A 73 17.45 10.35 5.55
CA ILE A 73 16.21 9.57 5.39
C ILE A 73 15.99 8.68 6.62
N GLU A 74 17.00 7.92 7.03
CA GLU A 74 16.92 7.05 8.21
C GLU A 74 16.68 7.84 9.50
N ALA A 75 17.38 8.98 9.68
CA ALA A 75 17.23 9.83 10.85
C ALA A 75 15.82 10.45 10.96
N VAL A 76 15.26 10.95 9.85
CA VAL A 76 13.89 11.49 9.79
C VAL A 76 12.87 10.37 9.98
N ALA A 77 13.06 9.22 9.32
CA ALA A 77 12.15 8.09 9.43
C ALA A 77 12.04 7.57 10.86
N SER A 78 13.18 7.47 11.55
CA SER A 78 13.24 7.10 12.97
C SER A 78 12.55 8.13 13.86
N LYS A 79 12.84 9.43 13.68
CA LYS A 79 12.28 10.52 14.50
C LYS A 79 10.74 10.61 14.43
N TYR A 80 10.17 10.37 13.25
CA TYR A 80 8.72 10.48 13.03
C TYR A 80 7.99 9.13 12.94
N PHE A 81 8.67 8.03 13.28
CA PHE A 81 8.10 6.68 13.29
C PHE A 81 7.44 6.27 11.97
N ILE A 82 8.11 6.55 10.85
CA ILE A 82 7.69 6.12 9.52
C ILE A 82 8.70 5.14 8.91
N SER A 83 8.25 4.36 7.92
CA SER A 83 9.15 3.46 7.19
C SER A 83 10.16 4.27 6.36
N ALA A 84 11.45 4.01 6.57
CA ALA A 84 12.53 4.59 5.78
C ALA A 84 12.38 4.27 4.28
N ASP A 85 11.91 3.08 3.92
CA ASP A 85 11.63 2.71 2.53
C ASP A 85 10.50 3.53 1.91
N SER A 86 9.47 3.85 2.69
CA SER A 86 8.36 4.69 2.23
C SER A 86 8.82 6.12 1.98
N LEU A 87 9.64 6.67 2.88
CA LEU A 87 10.25 8.00 2.72
C LEU A 87 11.21 8.01 1.53
N ARG A 88 12.06 6.99 1.36
CA ARG A 88 13.01 6.84 0.24
C ARG A 88 12.31 6.87 -1.12
N LYS A 89 11.17 6.19 -1.25
CA LYS A 89 10.34 6.24 -2.48
C LYS A 89 9.79 7.65 -2.74
N LEU A 90 9.37 8.36 -1.70
CA LEU A 90 8.86 9.71 -1.83
C LEU A 90 9.96 10.69 -2.24
N VAL A 91 11.15 10.60 -1.64
CA VAL A 91 12.33 11.39 -2.02
C VAL A 91 12.73 11.15 -3.47
N ALA A 92 12.78 9.89 -3.91
CA ALA A 92 13.10 9.56 -5.31
C ALA A 92 12.12 10.19 -6.31
N LYS A 93 10.82 10.22 -5.97
CA LYS A 93 9.79 10.91 -6.78
C LYS A 93 10.07 12.40 -6.93
N TYR A 94 10.47 13.08 -5.85
CA TYR A 94 10.72 14.53 -5.87
C TYR A 94 12.09 14.90 -6.44
N ALA A 95 13.14 14.11 -6.22
CA ALA A 95 14.46 14.32 -6.84
C ALA A 95 14.37 14.29 -8.37
N ALA A 96 13.55 13.39 -8.89
CA ALA A 96 13.32 13.28 -10.32
C ALA A 96 12.53 14.47 -10.89
N ALA A 97 11.70 15.16 -10.09
CA ALA A 97 11.00 16.39 -10.48
C ALA A 97 11.89 17.65 -10.42
N VAL A 98 12.86 17.72 -9.49
CA VAL A 98 13.76 18.87 -9.28
C VAL A 98 14.88 18.92 -10.33
N ALA A 99 15.38 17.77 -10.80
CA ALA A 99 16.55 17.68 -11.69
C ALA A 99 16.32 18.20 -13.14
N GLY A 100 15.14 18.74 -13.48
CA GLY A 100 14.81 19.16 -14.84
C GLY A 100 14.82 18.02 -15.88
N ILE A 101 15.18 16.81 -15.45
CA ILE A 101 14.81 15.56 -16.10
C ILE A 101 13.29 15.64 -16.14
N LYS A 102 12.72 15.78 -17.33
CA LYS A 102 11.39 15.26 -17.56
C LYS A 102 11.49 13.78 -17.22
N VAL A 103 11.31 13.43 -15.94
CA VAL A 103 10.37 12.35 -15.64
C VAL A 103 9.21 12.80 -16.48
N ASN A 104 8.98 12.08 -17.59
CA ASN A 104 7.80 12.30 -18.40
C ASN A 104 6.74 12.66 -17.38
N GLU A 105 6.10 13.83 -17.54
CA GLU A 105 4.79 13.97 -16.97
C GLU A 105 4.11 12.70 -17.43
N ILE A 106 4.09 11.69 -16.55
CA ILE A 106 3.10 10.67 -16.57
C ILE A 106 1.90 11.60 -16.65
N PRO A 107 1.12 11.52 -17.74
CA PRO A 107 -0.04 12.37 -17.85
C PRO A 107 -0.78 12.32 -16.50
N LYS A 108 -1.77 13.16 -16.27
CA LYS A 108 -2.90 12.67 -15.47
C LYS A 108 -3.47 11.44 -16.20
N ARG A 109 -2.74 10.32 -16.19
CA ARG A 109 -3.22 8.98 -16.29
C ARG A 109 -3.87 8.87 -14.93
N GLU A 110 -5.20 8.86 -14.95
CA GLU A 110 -5.97 7.85 -14.21
C GLU A 110 -5.00 6.80 -13.70
N LYS A 111 -4.93 6.61 -12.38
CA LYS A 111 -4.12 5.57 -11.75
C LYS A 111 -4.38 4.23 -12.47
N ARG A 112 -3.64 3.95 -13.53
CA ARG A 112 -3.31 2.59 -13.90
C ARG A 112 -2.13 2.30 -13.01
N GLU A 113 -2.48 1.98 -11.77
CA GLU A 113 -1.59 1.24 -10.88
C GLU A 113 -0.92 0.20 -11.75
N LYS A 114 0.42 0.18 -11.75
CA LYS A 114 1.11 -1.03 -12.18
C LYS A 114 0.49 -2.12 -11.33
N GLU A 115 -0.32 -2.94 -11.97
CA GLU A 115 -1.08 -3.97 -11.30
C GLU A 115 -0.13 -4.76 -10.40
N ASN A 116 -0.29 -4.64 -9.09
CA ASN A 116 0.53 -5.41 -8.18
C ASN A 116 0.15 -6.89 -8.34
N GLY A 117 1.02 -7.82 -7.97
CA GLY A 117 0.73 -9.25 -8.13
C GLY A 117 -0.62 -9.67 -7.51
N ILE A 118 -1.03 -8.97 -6.45
CA ILE A 118 -2.32 -9.14 -5.76
C ILE A 118 -3.48 -8.70 -6.66
N ASP A 119 -3.44 -7.50 -7.26
CA ASP A 119 -4.49 -7.00 -8.14
C ASP A 119 -4.69 -7.91 -9.35
N LYS A 120 -3.58 -8.43 -9.90
CA LYS A 120 -3.58 -9.43 -10.97
C LYS A 120 -4.30 -10.70 -10.58
N SER A 121 -4.02 -11.22 -9.39
CA SER A 121 -4.71 -12.40 -8.88
C SER A 121 -6.19 -12.14 -8.62
N GLN A 122 -6.56 -10.98 -8.06
CA GLN A 122 -7.95 -10.61 -7.81
C GLN A 122 -8.75 -10.50 -9.10
N ARG A 123 -8.25 -9.74 -10.09
CA ARG A 123 -8.92 -9.63 -11.40
C ARG A 123 -9.04 -11.00 -12.06
N MET A 124 -7.95 -11.76 -12.10
CA MET A 124 -7.92 -13.07 -12.76
C MET A 124 -8.95 -14.03 -12.14
N LEU A 125 -9.03 -14.09 -10.81
CA LEU A 125 -9.99 -14.96 -10.13
C LEU A 125 -11.43 -14.55 -10.43
N LEU A 126 -11.77 -13.27 -10.31
CA LEU A 126 -13.12 -12.77 -10.61
C LEU A 126 -13.50 -13.00 -12.07
N THR A 127 -12.55 -12.85 -12.99
CA THR A 127 -12.78 -13.11 -14.40
C THR A 127 -13.04 -14.59 -14.66
N PHE A 128 -12.26 -15.49 -14.05
CA PHE A 128 -12.49 -16.93 -14.19
C PHE A 128 -13.85 -17.37 -13.68
N ILE A 129 -14.32 -16.76 -12.58
CA ILE A 129 -15.66 -17.01 -12.04
C ILE A 129 -16.74 -16.47 -12.97
N ALA A 130 -16.51 -15.31 -13.60
CA ALA A 130 -17.45 -14.75 -14.57
C ALA A 130 -17.57 -15.63 -15.83
N ASP A 131 -16.47 -16.24 -16.26
CA ASP A 131 -16.43 -17.17 -17.41
C ASP A 131 -17.01 -18.55 -17.07
N ASP A 132 -16.66 -19.11 -15.91
CA ASP A 132 -17.23 -20.37 -15.38
C ASP A 132 -17.70 -20.20 -13.94
N THR A 133 -19.01 -19.98 -13.81
CA THR A 133 -19.68 -19.86 -12.50
C THR A 133 -19.56 -21.12 -11.63
N GLY A 134 -19.24 -22.28 -12.23
CA GLY A 134 -18.95 -23.52 -11.51
C GLY A 134 -17.73 -23.43 -10.60
N ILE A 135 -16.76 -22.57 -10.93
CA ILE A 135 -15.58 -22.31 -10.12
C ILE A 135 -15.98 -21.76 -8.74
N TYR A 136 -16.95 -20.84 -8.69
CA TYR A 136 -17.41 -20.27 -7.43
C TYR A 136 -17.87 -21.34 -6.44
N LYS A 137 -18.62 -22.34 -6.92
CA LYS A 137 -19.11 -23.46 -6.07
C LYS A 137 -17.99 -24.25 -5.43
N LYS A 138 -16.81 -24.31 -6.07
CA LYS A 138 -15.64 -25.05 -5.60
C LYS A 138 -14.79 -24.25 -4.62
N ILE A 139 -14.84 -22.92 -4.68
CA ILE A 139 -13.98 -22.04 -3.88
C ILE A 139 -14.70 -21.29 -2.76
N ALA A 140 -16.04 -21.24 -2.76
CA ALA A 140 -16.84 -20.42 -1.85
C ALA A 140 -16.56 -20.66 -0.36
N ASP A 141 -16.16 -21.89 0.02
CA ASP A 141 -15.82 -22.23 1.40
C ASP A 141 -14.45 -21.68 1.85
N TYR A 142 -13.63 -21.21 0.91
CA TYR A 142 -12.23 -20.81 1.16
C TYR A 142 -11.99 -19.31 1.00
N ILE A 143 -12.89 -18.60 0.33
CA ILE A 143 -12.73 -17.17 0.03
C ILE A 143 -14.04 -16.42 0.23
N SER A 144 -13.97 -15.26 0.88
CA SER A 144 -15.07 -14.32 1.03
C SER A 144 -14.72 -12.96 0.40
N PRO A 145 -15.69 -12.07 0.16
CA PRO A 145 -15.41 -10.75 -0.41
C PRO A 145 -14.44 -9.91 0.44
N GLU A 146 -14.46 -10.08 1.78
CA GLU A 146 -13.53 -9.40 2.69
C GLU A 146 -12.05 -9.79 2.46
N ASP A 147 -11.78 -10.94 1.83
CA ASP A 147 -10.42 -11.34 1.50
C ASP A 147 -9.83 -10.53 0.34
N PHE A 148 -10.66 -9.86 -0.45
CA PHE A 148 -10.23 -8.95 -1.49
C PHE A 148 -9.82 -7.61 -0.88
N SER A 149 -8.84 -6.97 -1.51
CA SER A 149 -8.37 -5.63 -1.18
C SER A 149 -9.52 -4.63 -1.30
N GLU A 150 -9.53 -3.64 -0.41
CA GLU A 150 -10.53 -2.56 -0.42
C GLU A 150 -10.58 -1.85 -1.78
N GLY A 151 -11.78 -1.45 -2.17
CA GLY A 151 -12.05 -0.80 -3.46
C GLY A 151 -12.72 -1.73 -4.45
N ILE A 152 -12.39 -1.57 -5.73
CA ILE A 152 -13.19 -2.13 -6.84
C ILE A 152 -13.33 -3.65 -6.79
N TYR A 153 -12.26 -4.38 -6.45
CA TYR A 153 -12.27 -5.83 -6.45
C TYR A 153 -13.17 -6.41 -5.36
N ARG A 154 -13.16 -5.83 -4.14
CA ARG A 154 -14.08 -6.23 -3.07
C ARG A 154 -15.52 -5.94 -3.46
N ASN A 155 -15.82 -4.75 -3.96
CA ASN A 155 -17.18 -4.38 -4.36
C ASN A 155 -17.73 -5.32 -5.45
N VAL A 156 -16.91 -5.66 -6.45
CA VAL A 156 -17.29 -6.63 -7.48
C VAL A 156 -17.50 -8.01 -6.87
N ALA A 157 -16.61 -8.47 -5.99
CA ALA A 157 -16.73 -9.78 -5.33
C ALA A 157 -18.01 -9.88 -4.49
N GLU A 158 -18.38 -8.84 -3.74
CA GLU A 158 -19.61 -8.79 -2.95
C GLU A 158 -20.85 -9.03 -3.82
N ILE A 159 -21.02 -8.21 -4.86
CA ILE A 159 -22.17 -8.30 -5.77
C ILE A 159 -22.16 -9.63 -6.55
N MET A 160 -20.99 -10.03 -7.05
CA MET A 160 -20.81 -11.25 -7.83
C MET A 160 -21.16 -12.49 -6.99
N PHE A 161 -20.62 -12.60 -5.77
CA PHE A 161 -20.81 -13.78 -4.93
C PHE A 161 -22.25 -13.87 -4.42
N GLU A 162 -22.87 -12.74 -4.08
CA GLU A 162 -24.29 -12.68 -3.74
C GLU A 162 -25.15 -13.20 -4.91
N ASN A 163 -24.95 -12.64 -6.12
CA ASN A 163 -25.72 -13.06 -7.29
C ASN A 163 -25.50 -14.54 -7.66
N LEU A 164 -24.26 -15.04 -7.54
CA LEU A 164 -23.93 -16.45 -7.79
C LEU A 164 -24.60 -17.38 -6.77
N SER A 165 -24.58 -17.00 -5.48
CA SER A 165 -25.24 -17.78 -4.43
C SER A 165 -26.76 -17.85 -4.64
N ASN A 166 -27.36 -16.78 -5.18
CA ASN A 166 -28.77 -16.69 -5.52
C ASN A 166 -29.11 -17.29 -6.90
N GLY A 167 -28.12 -17.75 -7.68
CA GLY A 167 -28.32 -18.29 -9.02
C GLY A 167 -28.78 -17.26 -10.07
N THR A 168 -28.56 -15.98 -9.81
CA THR A 168 -29.01 -14.85 -10.66
C THR A 168 -27.85 -14.12 -11.35
N PHE A 169 -26.66 -14.73 -11.36
CA PHE A 169 -25.46 -14.11 -11.90
C PHE A 169 -25.64 -13.67 -13.36
N ASN A 170 -25.47 -12.38 -13.57
CA ASN A 170 -25.45 -11.75 -14.88
C ASN A 170 -24.31 -10.71 -14.90
N PRO A 171 -23.24 -10.93 -15.67
CA PRO A 171 -22.12 -9.99 -15.78
C PRO A 171 -22.57 -8.57 -16.14
N GLY A 172 -23.47 -8.42 -17.10
CA GLY A 172 -23.96 -7.11 -17.54
C GLY A 172 -24.74 -6.36 -16.45
N ALA A 173 -25.38 -7.08 -15.52
CA ALA A 173 -26.08 -6.46 -14.40
C ALA A 173 -25.11 -5.86 -13.37
N ILE A 174 -23.91 -6.43 -13.21
CA ILE A 174 -22.89 -5.93 -12.27
C ILE A 174 -22.40 -4.54 -12.68
N LEU A 175 -22.25 -4.28 -13.98
CA LEU A 175 -21.85 -2.96 -14.51
C LEU A 175 -22.78 -1.83 -14.06
N ASN A 176 -24.08 -2.11 -13.89
CA ASN A 176 -25.06 -1.11 -13.49
C ASN A 176 -24.89 -0.61 -12.04
N TYR A 177 -24.09 -1.31 -11.22
CA TYR A 177 -23.80 -0.89 -9.85
C TYR A 177 -22.66 0.15 -9.77
N PHE A 178 -21.95 0.39 -10.89
CA PHE A 178 -20.81 1.29 -10.95
C PHE A 178 -21.09 2.46 -11.90
N ASN A 179 -21.14 3.67 -11.32
CA ASN A 179 -21.54 4.89 -12.02
C ASN A 179 -20.36 5.78 -12.44
N GLY A 180 -19.16 5.55 -11.91
CA GLY A 180 -17.95 6.29 -12.29
C GLY A 180 -17.33 5.72 -13.56
N ASP A 181 -16.95 6.57 -14.52
CA ASP A 181 -16.35 6.14 -15.79
C ASP A 181 -15.10 5.25 -15.59
N ASP A 182 -14.27 5.57 -14.60
CA ASP A 182 -13.09 4.77 -14.25
C ASP A 182 -13.45 3.41 -13.64
N GLU A 183 -14.43 3.36 -12.75
CA GLU A 183 -14.90 2.12 -12.12
C GLU A 183 -15.56 1.22 -13.15
N HIS A 184 -16.38 1.80 -14.03
CA HIS A 184 -17.08 1.09 -15.10
C HIS A 184 -16.08 0.44 -16.07
N ASN A 185 -15.00 1.14 -16.42
CA ASN A 185 -13.94 0.61 -17.26
C ASN A 185 -13.19 -0.57 -16.60
N GLU A 186 -12.91 -0.50 -15.30
CA GLU A 186 -12.18 -1.58 -14.60
C GLU A 186 -13.08 -2.80 -14.37
N VAL A 187 -14.36 -2.59 -14.04
CA VAL A 187 -15.35 -3.67 -13.94
C VAL A 187 -15.57 -4.33 -15.30
N ALA A 188 -15.66 -3.55 -16.37
CA ALA A 188 -15.73 -4.09 -17.73
C ALA A 188 -14.51 -4.96 -18.06
N ARG A 189 -13.30 -4.63 -17.60
CA ARG A 189 -12.12 -5.50 -17.78
C ARG A 189 -12.23 -6.80 -17.01
N ILE A 190 -12.75 -6.77 -15.78
CA ILE A 190 -12.97 -7.99 -14.99
C ILE A 190 -13.98 -8.91 -15.72
N LEU A 191 -14.99 -8.33 -16.37
CA LEU A 191 -16.11 -9.09 -16.94
C LEU A 191 -15.96 -9.42 -18.43
N ASN A 192 -15.21 -8.64 -19.21
CA ASN A 192 -15.07 -8.80 -20.67
C ASN A 192 -13.73 -9.40 -21.12
N THR A 193 -13.06 -10.19 -20.28
CA THR A 193 -11.77 -10.78 -20.69
C THR A 193 -11.90 -12.30 -20.87
N ASN A 194 -11.81 -12.75 -22.12
CA ASN A 194 -11.37 -14.11 -22.46
C ASN A 194 -9.91 -14.24 -21.99
N ILE A 195 -9.68 -14.56 -20.71
CA ILE A 195 -8.33 -14.65 -20.12
C ILE A 195 -7.54 -15.85 -20.63
N LEU A 196 -8.20 -16.79 -21.31
CA LEU A 196 -7.54 -17.93 -21.92
C LEU A 196 -7.83 -17.91 -23.42
N GLU A 197 -6.78 -18.06 -24.21
CA GLU A 197 -6.90 -18.56 -25.58
C GLU A 197 -7.77 -19.82 -25.52
N GLU A 198 -8.69 -20.01 -26.47
CA GLU A 198 -9.70 -21.09 -26.50
C GLU A 198 -9.12 -22.52 -26.34
N ASP A 199 -7.79 -22.65 -26.33
CA ASP A 199 -7.00 -23.88 -26.26
C ASP A 199 -6.26 -24.12 -24.93
N ALA A 200 -6.46 -23.31 -23.89
CA ALA A 200 -5.76 -23.52 -22.61
C ALA A 200 -6.19 -24.83 -21.92
N ASP A 201 -5.23 -25.67 -21.54
CA ASP A 201 -5.47 -26.93 -20.84
C ASP A 201 -6.19 -26.66 -19.50
N ASN A 202 -7.19 -27.49 -19.15
CA ASN A 202 -7.95 -27.37 -17.91
C ASN A 202 -7.02 -27.39 -16.67
N LYS A 203 -5.87 -28.07 -16.78
CA LYS A 203 -4.83 -28.06 -15.74
C LYS A 203 -4.19 -26.69 -15.51
N ASP A 204 -3.96 -25.92 -16.56
CA ASP A 204 -3.39 -24.58 -16.44
C ASP A 204 -4.40 -23.62 -15.81
N ARG A 205 -5.69 -23.77 -16.17
CA ARG A 205 -6.80 -23.03 -15.53
C ARG A 205 -6.92 -23.38 -14.05
N GLU A 206 -6.88 -24.67 -13.71
CA GLU A 206 -6.91 -25.14 -12.31
C GLU A 206 -5.76 -24.56 -11.50
N LYS A 207 -4.54 -24.64 -12.02
CA LYS A 207 -3.37 -24.06 -11.37
C LYS A 207 -3.51 -22.55 -11.17
N ALA A 208 -3.95 -21.83 -12.20
CA ALA A 208 -4.13 -20.38 -12.15
C ALA A 208 -5.15 -19.96 -11.08
N VAL A 209 -6.30 -20.64 -11.00
CA VAL A 209 -7.31 -20.38 -9.96
C VAL A 209 -6.77 -20.64 -8.56
N ASN A 210 -6.06 -21.76 -8.36
CA ASN A 210 -5.44 -22.09 -7.07
C ASN A 210 -4.41 -21.03 -6.66
N ASP A 211 -3.50 -20.66 -7.55
CA ASP A 211 -2.45 -19.69 -7.28
C ASP A 211 -3.06 -18.31 -6.92
N ALA A 212 -4.07 -17.86 -7.66
CA ALA A 212 -4.76 -16.60 -7.35
C ALA A 212 -5.48 -16.63 -6.01
N LEU A 213 -6.23 -17.70 -5.72
CA LEU A 213 -6.92 -17.85 -4.44
C LEU A 213 -5.94 -17.82 -3.27
N LEU A 214 -4.82 -18.54 -3.38
CA LEU A 214 -3.77 -18.55 -2.36
C LEU A 214 -3.15 -17.16 -2.15
N ILE A 215 -2.86 -16.42 -3.22
CA ILE A 215 -2.31 -15.06 -3.15
C ILE A 215 -3.28 -14.12 -2.42
N ILE A 216 -4.56 -14.13 -2.79
CA ILE A 216 -5.59 -13.26 -2.20
C ILE A 216 -5.77 -13.59 -0.71
N LYS A 217 -5.96 -14.89 -0.40
CA LYS A 217 -6.21 -15.32 0.98
C LYS A 217 -5.01 -15.06 1.89
N ARG A 218 -3.79 -15.28 1.38
CA ARG A 218 -2.56 -14.97 2.12
C ARG A 218 -2.43 -13.48 2.40
N ASN A 219 -2.71 -12.64 1.41
CA ASN A 219 -2.68 -11.19 1.59
C ASN A 219 -3.70 -10.72 2.64
N SER A 220 -4.94 -11.22 2.58
CA SER A 220 -6.00 -10.97 3.58
C SER A 220 -5.53 -11.31 4.99
N LEU A 221 -5.02 -12.53 5.20
CA LEU A 221 -4.56 -12.97 6.51
C LEU A 221 -3.35 -12.19 7.02
N GLU A 222 -2.46 -11.77 6.13
CA GLU A 222 -1.31 -10.93 6.49
C GLU A 222 -1.75 -9.50 6.87
N MET A 223 -2.76 -8.93 6.22
CA MET A 223 -3.33 -7.65 6.62
C MET A 223 -4.06 -7.76 7.96
N LYS A 224 -4.84 -8.82 8.17
CA LYS A 224 -5.54 -9.08 9.45
C LYS A 224 -4.55 -9.30 10.60
N SER A 225 -3.45 -10.02 10.38
CA SER A 225 -2.46 -10.27 11.45
C SER A 225 -1.72 -9.00 11.89
N ARG A 226 -1.56 -8.02 10.99
CA ARG A 226 -0.92 -6.72 11.28
C ARG A 226 -1.84 -5.75 12.01
N THR A 227 -3.15 -5.95 11.93
CA THR A 227 -4.16 -5.02 12.45
C THR A 227 -4.87 -5.54 13.69
N THR A 228 -4.96 -6.87 13.87
CA THR A 228 -5.58 -7.45 15.06
C THR A 228 -4.72 -7.25 16.31
N THR A 229 -5.38 -6.89 17.42
CA THR A 229 -4.80 -6.88 18.77
C THR A 229 -5.32 -8.04 19.63
N ASP A 230 -6.19 -8.90 19.08
CA ASP A 230 -6.78 -10.04 19.78
C ASP A 230 -5.91 -11.29 19.59
N ILE A 231 -5.48 -11.87 20.70
CA ILE A 231 -4.63 -13.07 20.74
C ILE A 231 -5.36 -14.29 20.18
N MET A 232 -6.67 -14.42 20.39
CA MET A 232 -7.46 -15.54 19.87
C MET A 232 -7.61 -15.44 18.35
N GLU A 233 -7.82 -14.22 17.84
CA GLU A 233 -7.88 -13.96 16.40
C GLU A 233 -6.52 -14.23 15.73
N LEU A 234 -5.42 -13.79 16.34
CA LEU A 234 -4.06 -14.07 15.85
C LEU A 234 -3.76 -15.58 15.80
N GLN A 235 -4.17 -16.34 16.82
CA GLN A 235 -4.02 -17.80 16.81
C GLN A 235 -4.83 -18.47 15.68
N ASN A 236 -6.03 -17.97 15.39
CA ASN A 236 -6.84 -18.46 14.28
C ASN A 236 -6.19 -18.14 12.93
N ILE A 237 -5.67 -16.92 12.75
CA ILE A 237 -4.95 -16.53 11.53
C ILE A 237 -3.74 -17.44 11.28
N ILE A 238 -2.94 -17.75 12.30
CA ILE A 238 -1.78 -18.65 12.18
C ILE A 238 -2.23 -20.06 11.76
N LYS A 239 -3.33 -20.57 12.32
CA LYS A 239 -3.89 -21.88 11.94
C LYS A 239 -4.37 -21.88 10.49
N GLU A 240 -5.04 -20.82 10.04
CA GLU A 240 -5.48 -20.70 8.65
C GLU A 240 -4.30 -20.60 7.67
N GLN A 241 -3.27 -19.81 8.00
CA GLN A 241 -2.05 -19.75 7.20
C GLN A 241 -1.35 -21.10 7.07
N ALA A 242 -1.38 -21.94 8.12
CA ALA A 242 -0.84 -23.29 8.06
C ALA A 242 -1.67 -24.21 7.13
N LYS A 243 -3.01 -24.11 7.18
CA LYS A 243 -3.91 -24.88 6.30
C LYS A 243 -3.74 -24.50 4.82
N LEU A 244 -3.46 -23.23 4.52
CA LEU A 244 -3.24 -22.77 3.15
C LEU A 244 -2.03 -23.42 2.48
N LYS A 245 -1.01 -23.85 3.23
CA LYS A 245 0.18 -24.50 2.65
C LYS A 245 -0.11 -25.86 2.01
N THR A 246 -1.23 -26.48 2.37
CA THR A 246 -1.66 -27.79 1.88
C THR A 246 -2.92 -27.72 1.03
N LEU A 247 -3.43 -26.51 0.76
CA LEU A 247 -4.67 -26.33 0.03
C LEU A 247 -4.44 -26.52 -1.47
N HIS A 248 -5.26 -27.37 -2.09
CA HIS A 248 -5.34 -27.56 -3.52
C HIS A 248 -6.79 -27.89 -3.90
N ILE A 249 -7.34 -27.15 -4.85
CA ILE A 249 -8.74 -27.21 -5.29
C ILE A 249 -8.78 -27.74 -6.72
N SER A 250 -9.46 -28.85 -6.95
CA SER A 250 -9.57 -29.42 -8.29
C SER A 250 -10.75 -28.83 -9.08
N LEU A 251 -10.50 -28.39 -10.31
CA LEU A 251 -11.51 -27.94 -11.27
C LEU A 251 -12.07 -29.07 -12.12
N SER A 252 -11.55 -30.30 -11.98
CA SER A 252 -12.08 -31.53 -12.59
C SER A 252 -13.48 -31.92 -12.11
#